data_AF-A0A2V5UP95-F1
#
_entry.id   AF-A0A2V5UP95-F1
#
_cell.length_a   1.000
_cell.length_b   1.000
_cell.length_c   1.000
_cell.angle_alpha   90.00
_cell.angle_beta   90.00
_cell.angle_gamma   90.00
#
_symmetry.space_group_name_H-M   'P 1'
#
loop_
_entity.id
_entity.type
_entity.pdbx_description
1 polymer ?
#
loop_
_entity_poly.entity_id
_entity_poly.type
_entity_poly.pdbx_seq_one_letter_code
_entity_poly.pdbx_strand_id
1 'polypeptide(L)'
;MVIPYTRPELTRAALRHSGVCSDLDVHVRLVDIQVVPFPCPLNEPPINKEFSQHRLRELLKESQLSGEAKVLYTRDWLEAFKKVLEPGSLVILAAKKRWWPTREEKLARSLAKAGHQVMLLPV
;
A
#
# COMPACT_ATOMS: atom_id res chain seq x y z
N MET A 1 -8.85 -6.66 -2.68
CA MET A 1 -8.43 -5.83 -1.52
C MET A 1 -7.09 -5.18 -1.81
N VAL A 2 -6.80 -3.99 -1.28
CA VAL A 2 -5.53 -3.27 -1.54
C VAL A 2 -4.78 -2.98 -0.25
N ILE A 3 -3.48 -3.24 -0.25
CA ILE A 3 -2.57 -2.91 0.85
C ILE A 3 -1.50 -1.96 0.31
N PRO A 4 -1.48 -0.69 0.74
CA PRO A 4 -0.41 0.22 0.37
C PRO A 4 0.88 -0.11 1.12
N TYR A 5 1.98 -0.21 0.38
CA TYR A 5 3.31 -0.31 0.98
C TYR A 5 3.69 1.05 1.57
N THR A 6 4.00 1.06 2.87
CA THR A 6 4.41 2.27 3.60
C THR A 6 5.74 2.06 4.31
N ARG A 7 5.79 1.08 5.21
CA ARG A 7 7.02 0.54 5.83
C ARG A 7 6.92 -0.98 5.89
N PRO A 8 8.03 -1.73 5.75
CA PRO A 8 7.99 -3.19 5.79
C PRO A 8 7.24 -3.75 7.00
N GLU A 9 7.51 -3.25 8.21
CA GLU A 9 6.91 -3.74 9.45
C GLU A 9 5.39 -3.52 9.50
N LEU A 10 4.93 -2.35 9.02
CA LEU A 10 3.52 -1.98 8.99
C LEU A 10 2.78 -2.77 7.91
N THR A 11 3.35 -2.87 6.70
CA THR A 11 2.81 -3.69 5.62
C THR A 11 2.68 -5.16 6.05
N ARG A 12 3.68 -5.71 6.76
CA ARG A 12 3.58 -7.06 7.34
C ARG A 12 2.43 -7.20 8.34
N ALA A 13 2.22 -6.19 9.19
CA ALA A 13 1.09 -6.21 10.11
C ALA A 13 -0.26 -6.20 9.38
N ALA A 14 -0.39 -5.39 8.33
CA ALA A 14 -1.57 -5.36 7.48
C ALA A 14 -1.81 -6.71 6.77
N LEU A 15 -0.75 -7.31 6.20
CA LEU A 15 -0.80 -8.61 5.53
C LEU A 15 -1.20 -9.75 6.49
N ARG A 16 -0.60 -9.79 7.68
CA ARG A 16 -0.97 -10.78 8.71
C ARG A 16 -2.44 -10.68 9.09
N HIS A 17 -2.92 -9.45 9.31
CA HIS A 17 -4.31 -9.24 9.68
C HIS A 17 -5.26 -9.61 8.54
N SER A 18 -4.91 -9.35 7.28
CA SER A 18 -5.72 -9.83 6.16
C SER A 18 -5.84 -11.34 6.12
N GLY A 19 -4.76 -12.10 6.38
CA GLY A 19 -4.81 -13.56 6.41
C GLY A 19 -5.64 -14.12 7.56
N VAL A 20 -5.70 -13.43 8.71
CA VAL A 20 -6.53 -13.84 9.86
C VAL A 20 -8.00 -13.53 9.63
N CYS A 21 -8.32 -12.43 8.93
CA CYS A 21 -9.70 -12.06 8.65
C CYS A 21 -10.31 -12.80 7.45
N SER A 22 -9.51 -13.53 6.68
CA SER A 22 -9.96 -14.21 5.47
C SER A 22 -9.90 -15.72 5.63
N ASP A 23 -11.04 -16.35 5.91
CA ASP A 23 -11.27 -17.79 5.65
C ASP A 23 -11.38 -18.10 4.14
N LEU A 24 -11.18 -17.10 3.28
CA LEU A 24 -11.46 -17.12 1.84
C LEU A 24 -10.24 -16.66 1.04
N ASP A 25 -10.14 -17.17 -0.19
CA ASP A 25 -9.13 -16.87 -1.22
C ASP A 25 -9.15 -15.38 -1.62
N VAL A 26 -8.68 -14.50 -0.73
CA VAL A 26 -8.66 -13.07 -0.93
C VAL A 26 -7.44 -12.69 -1.76
N HIS A 27 -7.71 -12.21 -2.97
CA HIS A 27 -6.66 -11.66 -3.83
C HIS A 27 -6.20 -10.28 -3.33
N VAL A 28 -4.95 -10.21 -2.87
CA VAL A 28 -4.30 -9.01 -2.33
C VAL A 28 -3.57 -8.25 -3.43
N ARG A 29 -3.87 -6.96 -3.58
CA ARG A 29 -3.04 -6.05 -4.37
C ARG A 29 -2.10 -5.29 -3.44
N LEU A 30 -0.82 -5.65 -3.42
CA LEU A 30 0.20 -4.91 -2.67
C LEU A 30 0.79 -3.82 -3.58
N VAL A 31 0.58 -2.56 -3.21
CA VAL A 31 0.89 -1.41 -4.09
C VAL A 31 1.90 -0.49 -3.41
N ASP A 32 3.04 -0.26 -4.06
CA ASP A 32 4.00 0.76 -3.68
C ASP A 32 3.90 1.96 -4.62
N ILE A 33 3.65 3.14 -4.05
CA ILE A 33 3.53 4.39 -4.79
C ILE A 33 4.74 5.26 -4.46
N GLN A 34 5.62 5.40 -5.43
CA GLN A 34 6.85 6.16 -5.31
C GLN A 34 6.68 7.52 -5.99
N VAL A 35 6.78 8.58 -5.19
CA VAL A 35 6.74 9.95 -5.71
C VAL A 35 8.12 10.30 -6.26
N VAL A 36 8.21 10.53 -7.57
CA VAL A 36 9.45 10.92 -8.24
C VAL A 36 9.48 12.44 -8.34
N PRO A 37 10.48 13.13 -7.76
CA PRO A 37 10.61 14.59 -7.87
C PRO A 37 11.06 15.00 -9.28
N PHE A 38 10.73 16.22 -9.70
CA PHE A 38 11.38 16.81 -10.86
C PHE A 38 12.85 17.10 -10.51
N PRO A 39 13.83 16.91 -11.42
CA PRO A 39 13.74 16.67 -12.87
C PRO A 39 13.79 15.18 -13.29
N CYS A 40 13.73 14.22 -12.36
CA CYS A 40 13.90 12.81 -12.72
C CYS A 40 12.81 12.34 -13.71
N PRO A 41 13.18 11.63 -14.78
CA PRO A 41 12.23 11.01 -15.71
C PRO A 41 11.43 9.91 -15.00
N LEU A 42 10.12 9.88 -15.22
CA LEU A 42 9.24 8.84 -14.64
C LEU A 42 9.53 7.44 -15.19
N ASN A 43 10.13 7.37 -16.38
CA ASN A 43 10.47 6.13 -17.08
C ASN A 43 11.81 5.54 -16.61
N GLU A 44 12.67 6.36 -16.01
CA GLU A 44 13.96 5.96 -15.44
C GLU A 44 14.09 6.55 -14.02
N PRO A 45 13.28 6.05 -13.07
CA PRO A 45 13.32 6.53 -11.71
C PRO A 45 14.66 6.14 -11.06
N PRO A 46 15.18 6.98 -10.15
CA PRO A 46 16.46 6.72 -9.46
C PRO A 46 16.39 5.48 -8.55
N ILE A 47 15.18 4.98 -8.28
CA ILE A 47 14.94 3.77 -7.50
C ILE A 47 14.67 2.62 -8.47
N ASN A 48 15.54 1.61 -8.44
CA ASN A 48 15.42 0.40 -9.23
C ASN A 48 14.06 -0.27 -9.02
N LYS A 49 13.31 -0.42 -10.11
CA LYS A 49 11.94 -0.94 -10.12
C LYS A 49 11.91 -2.41 -9.75
N GLU A 50 12.86 -3.18 -10.27
CA GLU A 50 12.97 -4.62 -10.05
C GLU A 50 13.21 -4.91 -8.57
N PHE A 51 14.05 -4.13 -7.90
CA PHE A 51 14.31 -4.22 -6.48
C PHE A 51 13.07 -3.92 -5.64
N SER A 52 12.32 -2.87 -6.00
CA SER A 52 11.07 -2.52 -5.32
C SER A 52 10.02 -3.61 -5.50
N GLN A 53 9.85 -4.10 -6.73
CA GLN A 53 8.93 -5.21 -7.03
C GLN A 53 9.33 -6.50 -6.31
N HIS A 54 10.63 -6.83 -6.30
CA HIS A 54 11.14 -8.00 -5.59
C HIS A 54 10.80 -7.94 -4.11
N ARG A 55 11.05 -6.80 -3.45
CA ARG A 55 10.69 -6.60 -2.04
C ARG A 55 9.20 -6.83 -1.78
N LEU A 56 8.32 -6.31 -2.63
CA LEU A 56 6.87 -6.49 -2.47
C LEU A 56 6.47 -7.96 -2.67
N ARG A 57 7.06 -8.65 -3.66
CA ARG A 57 6.82 -10.09 -3.88
C ARG A 57 7.25 -10.93 -2.69
N GLU A 58 8.39 -10.63 -2.09
CA GLU A 58 8.86 -11.34 -0.89
C GLU A 58 7.89 -11.14 0.29
N LEU A 59 7.38 -9.92 0.50
CA LEU A 59 6.37 -9.66 1.53
C LEU A 59 5.06 -10.44 1.30
N LEU A 60 4.59 -10.53 0.04
CA LEU A 60 3.43 -11.34 -0.30
C LEU A 60 3.69 -12.83 -0.04
N LYS A 61 4.83 -13.36 -0.48
CA LYS A 61 5.22 -14.76 -0.23
C LYS A 61 5.29 -15.09 1.26
N GLU A 62 5.91 -14.23 2.06
CA GLU A 62 6.00 -14.38 3.53
C GLU A 62 4.61 -14.45 4.18
N SER A 63 3.61 -13.76 3.61
CA SER A 63 2.25 -13.75 4.12
C SER A 63 1.40 -14.96 3.71
N GLN A 64 1.87 -15.77 2.75
CA GLN A 64 1.14 -16.91 2.17
C GLN A 64 -0.21 -16.53 1.52
N LEU A 65 -0.41 -15.25 1.19
CA LEU A 65 -1.62 -14.75 0.54
C LEU A 65 -1.45 -14.73 -0.98
N SER A 66 -2.50 -15.11 -1.69
CA SER A 66 -2.62 -14.93 -3.15
C SER A 66 -2.71 -13.44 -3.50
N GLY A 67 -1.95 -12.98 -4.49
CA GLY A 67 -1.95 -11.56 -4.83
C GLY A 67 -1.00 -11.11 -5.92
N GLU A 68 -1.03 -9.81 -6.19
CA GLU A 68 -0.13 -9.12 -7.12
C GLU A 68 0.65 -7.99 -6.42
N ALA A 69 1.91 -7.83 -6.81
CA ALA A 69 2.77 -6.73 -6.40
C ALA A 69 2.87 -5.69 -7.51
N LYS A 70 2.49 -4.44 -7.22
CA LYS A 70 2.55 -3.32 -8.16
C LYS A 70 3.41 -2.18 -7.60
N VAL A 71 4.31 -1.68 -8.42
CA VAL A 71 5.12 -0.49 -8.14
C VAL A 71 4.75 0.57 -9.16
N LEU A 72 4.43 1.76 -8.68
CA LEU A 72 3.95 2.87 -9.49
C LEU A 72 4.75 4.12 -9.19
N TYR A 73 5.17 4.78 -10.25
CA TYR A 73 5.87 6.05 -10.17
C TYR A 73 4.91 7.18 -10.51
N THR A 74 4.83 8.18 -9.64
CA THR A 74 3.90 9.30 -9.79
C THR A 74 4.55 10.61 -9.37
N ARG A 75 3.93 11.73 -9.75
CA ARG A 75 4.22 13.06 -9.17
C ARG A 75 3.37 13.33 -7.94
N ASP A 76 2.18 12.72 -7.89
CA ASP A 76 1.23 12.86 -6.80
C ASP A 76 0.71 11.49 -6.38
N TRP A 77 0.97 11.17 -5.12
CA TRP A 77 0.55 9.93 -4.47
C TRP A 77 -0.97 9.73 -4.43
N LEU A 78 -1.76 10.79 -4.21
CA LEU A 78 -3.22 10.72 -4.12
C LEU A 78 -3.83 10.43 -5.48
N GLU A 79 -3.33 11.08 -6.54
CA GLU A 79 -3.74 10.79 -7.91
C GLU A 79 -3.37 9.36 -8.33
N ALA A 80 -2.23 8.84 -7.87
CA ALA A 80 -1.89 7.45 -8.11
C ALA A 80 -2.84 6.48 -7.39
N PHE A 81 -3.23 6.75 -6.15
CA PHE A 81 -4.25 5.93 -5.48
C PHE A 81 -5.59 5.97 -6.20
N LYS A 82 -6.05 7.13 -6.68
CA LYS A 82 -7.30 7.22 -7.47
C LYS A 82 -7.25 6.39 -8.76
N LYS A 83 -6.09 6.25 -9.39
CA LYS A 83 -5.92 5.44 -10.62
C LYS A 83 -5.87 3.95 -10.37
N VAL A 84 -5.43 3.54 -9.18
CA VAL A 84 -5.16 2.13 -8.84
C VAL A 84 -6.30 1.52 -8.04
N LEU A 85 -6.90 2.31 -7.18
CA LEU A 85 -8.04 1.92 -6.38
C LEU A 85 -9.29 2.13 -7.20
N GLU A 86 -9.96 1.04 -7.53
CA GLU A 86 -11.35 1.12 -7.98
C GLU A 86 -12.19 1.83 -6.91
N PRO A 87 -13.21 2.62 -7.31
CA PRO A 87 -14.13 3.26 -6.37
C PRO A 87 -14.66 2.26 -5.33
N GLY A 88 -14.68 2.64 -4.06
CA GLY A 88 -15.15 1.76 -2.98
C GLY A 88 -14.20 0.62 -2.58
N SER A 89 -12.99 0.52 -3.14
CA SER A 89 -11.99 -0.47 -2.73
C SER A 89 -11.75 -0.50 -1.23
N LEU A 90 -11.65 -1.71 -0.65
CA LEU A 90 -11.15 -1.92 0.70
C LEU A 90 -9.63 -1.76 0.74
N VAL A 91 -9.17 -0.81 1.54
CA VAL A 91 -7.76 -0.50 1.77
C VAL A 91 -7.39 -0.82 3.21
N ILE A 92 -6.39 -1.68 3.41
CA ILE A 92 -5.87 -2.01 4.74
C ILE A 92 -4.53 -1.30 4.94
N LEU A 93 -4.43 -0.57 6.04
CA LEU A 93 -3.23 0.14 6.47
C LEU A 93 -2.90 -0.22 7.90
N ALA A 94 -1.62 -0.20 8.24
CA ALA A 94 -1.17 -0.28 9.62
C ALA A 94 -0.44 1.01 9.99
N ALA A 95 -0.64 1.51 11.20
CA ALA A 95 -0.02 2.71 11.70
C ALA A 95 0.52 2.50 13.12
N LYS A 96 1.68 3.08 13.41
CA LYS A 96 2.24 3.06 14.77
C LYS A 96 1.41 3.95 15.69
N LYS A 97 1.10 3.49 16.91
CA LYS A 97 0.49 4.37 17.92
C LYS A 97 1.42 5.53 18.28
N ARG A 98 0.96 6.76 18.05
CA ARG A 98 1.65 8.00 18.42
C ARG A 98 0.65 9.05 18.88
N TRP A 99 1.13 10.02 19.65
CA TRP A 99 0.34 11.16 20.12
C TRP A 99 0.09 12.23 19.04
N TRP A 100 0.82 12.16 17.92
CA TRP A 100 0.57 12.96 16.71
C TRP A 100 0.19 12.06 15.52
N PRO A 101 -0.60 12.58 14.54
CA PRO A 101 -0.98 11.81 13.36
C PRO A 101 0.21 11.38 12.51
N THR A 102 0.31 10.07 12.27
CA THR A 102 1.27 9.42 11.39
C THR A 102 0.97 9.66 9.91
N ARG A 103 1.94 9.36 9.04
CA ARG A 103 1.74 9.44 7.58
C ARG A 103 0.66 8.46 7.14
N GLU A 104 0.61 7.29 7.75
CA GLU A 104 -0.34 6.22 7.49
C GLU A 104 -1.77 6.64 7.90
N GLU A 105 -1.93 7.31 9.04
CA GLU A 105 -3.22 7.88 9.45
C GLU A 105 -3.69 9.01 8.53
N LYS A 106 -2.78 9.87 8.06
CA LYS A 106 -3.10 10.91 7.08
C LYS A 106 -3.51 10.30 5.73
N LEU A 107 -2.84 9.23 5.31
CA LEU A 107 -3.20 8.46 4.11
C LEU A 107 -4.59 7.84 4.26
N ALA A 108 -4.83 7.13 5.35
CA ALA A 108 -6.12 6.50 5.64
C ALA A 108 -7.27 7.51 5.58
N ARG A 109 -7.10 8.68 6.21
CA ARG A 109 -8.09 9.75 6.19
C ARG A 109 -8.32 10.30 4.78
N SER A 110 -7.27 10.44 3.97
CA SER A 110 -7.38 10.96 2.61
C SER A 110 -8.11 9.98 1.68
N LEU A 111 -7.82 8.68 1.82
CA LEU A 111 -8.51 7.62 1.06
C LEU A 111 -9.97 7.46 1.47
N ALA A 112 -10.28 7.55 2.76
CA ALA A 112 -11.65 7.53 3.25
C ALA A 112 -12.46 8.72 2.70
N LYS A 113 -11.87 9.92 2.68
CA LYS A 113 -12.47 11.11 2.05
C LYS A 113 -12.67 10.95 0.53
N ALA A 114 -11.84 10.15 -0.13
CA ALA A 114 -12.00 9.82 -1.54
C ALA A 114 -13.06 8.73 -1.81
N GLY A 115 -13.74 8.22 -0.78
CA GLY A 115 -14.82 7.23 -0.91
C GLY A 115 -14.38 5.77 -0.83
N HIS A 116 -13.15 5.50 -0.38
CA HIS A 116 -12.68 4.13 -0.17
C HIS A 116 -13.00 3.63 1.24
N GLN A 117 -13.22 2.33 1.39
CA GLN A 117 -13.34 1.70 2.70
C GLN A 117 -11.93 1.52 3.27
N VAL A 118 -11.64 2.08 4.43
CA VAL A 118 -10.29 2.03 5.01
C VAL A 118 -10.32 1.33 6.36
N MET A 119 -9.55 0.25 6.48
CA MET A 119 -9.28 -0.41 7.75
C MET A 119 -7.88 -0.02 8.22
N LEU A 120 -7.82 0.73 9.32
CA LEU A 120 -6.56 1.16 9.93
C LEU A 120 -6.26 0.33 11.18
N LEU A 121 -5.15 -0.38 11.15
CA LEU A 121 -4.68 -1.25 12.22
C LEU A 121 -3.65 -0.52 13.08
N PRO A 122 -3.89 -0.35 14.38
CA PRO A 122 -2.87 0.18 15.27
C PRO A 122 -1.82 -0.90 15.58
N VAL A 123 -0.54 -0.56 15.44
CA VAL A 123 0.63 -1.42 15.71
C VAL A 123 1.54 -0.77 16.74
#